data_AF-A0A7R9GSU5-F1
#
_entry.id   AF-A0A7R9GSU5-F1
#
_cell.length_a   1.000
_cell.length_b   1.000
_cell.length_c   1.000
_cell.angle_alpha   90.00
_cell.angle_beta   90.00
_cell.angle_gamma   90.00
#
_symmetry.space_group_name_H-M   'P 1'
#
loop_
_entity.id
_entity.type
_entity.pdbx_description
1 polymer ?
#
loop_
_entity_poly.entity_id
_entity_poly.type
_entity_poly.pdbx_seq_one_letter_code
_entity_poly.pdbx_strand_id
1 'polypeptide(L)'
;MSEVDLMGGEQFIPEGRKTGGRQILLVLPLLDDVVLTMFVGMAWWQLAFRSSQALLAMKKDHIRRVLHITPPTPCEGASPPNSTVQSPVEAELERQVELYLRRTVEMFDLTKCGDEVCSQIWATLYDYPCLKDCPGLVQYVRNAVRLSWGLVNQSPPFILEYEQRVFRKDVHVRFHTSDPESDQIRTYLWPALSEGCGGPCVHKAVKMVNFNTHRPREVKTSTQHMLYT
;
A
#
# COMPACT_ATOMS: atom_id res chain seq x y z
N MET A 1 -16.11 16.87 56.24
CA MET A 1 -15.05 17.59 56.98
C MET A 1 -13.77 16.81 56.74
N SER A 2 -12.74 17.25 56.03
CA SER A 2 -12.37 18.59 55.54
C SER A 2 -11.29 18.44 54.45
N GLU A 3 -11.26 19.35 53.47
CA GLU A 3 -10.12 19.72 52.61
C GLU A 3 -8.89 20.18 53.42
N VAL A 4 -7.67 20.04 52.87
CA VAL A 4 -6.86 21.16 52.29
C VAL A 4 -5.53 20.69 51.66
N ASP A 5 -5.22 21.32 50.53
CA ASP A 5 -3.99 21.39 49.70
C ASP A 5 -2.67 21.76 50.42
N LEU A 6 -1.51 21.36 49.85
CA LEU A 6 -0.57 22.25 49.09
C LEU A 6 0.81 21.59 48.76
N MET A 7 1.11 21.55 47.46
CA MET A 7 2.34 21.94 46.72
C MET A 7 3.77 21.46 47.08
N GLY A 8 4.45 20.99 46.02
CA GLY A 8 5.90 21.02 45.79
C GLY A 8 6.32 19.79 44.98
N GLY A 9 6.82 19.82 43.75
CA GLY A 9 7.47 20.87 42.97
C GLY A 9 8.81 20.32 42.49
N GLU A 10 8.84 19.59 41.37
CA GLU A 10 10.08 19.31 40.63
C GLU A 10 9.82 19.31 39.12
N GLN A 11 10.72 20.01 38.43
CA GLN A 11 10.72 20.42 37.03
C GLN A 11 11.84 19.65 36.30
N PHE A 12 11.90 19.74 34.96
CA PHE A 12 12.95 19.25 34.01
C PHE A 12 12.80 17.80 33.49
N ILE A 13 12.89 17.42 32.19
CA ILE A 13 13.29 18.01 30.89
C ILE A 13 12.44 17.34 29.76
N PRO A 14 12.16 18.02 28.63
CA PRO A 14 11.41 17.45 27.50
C PRO A 14 12.30 16.59 26.59
N GLU A 15 12.07 15.28 26.54
CA GLU A 15 12.66 14.41 25.50
C GLU A 15 11.77 14.30 24.25
N GLY A 16 12.32 14.77 23.14
CA GLY A 16 12.32 14.06 21.86
C GLY A 16 10.99 13.50 21.36
N ARG A 17 10.15 14.38 20.78
CA ARG A 17 9.01 13.96 19.97
C ARG A 17 9.52 13.26 18.70
N LYS A 18 9.69 11.93 18.77
CA LYS A 18 9.95 11.05 17.61
C LYS A 18 8.80 11.19 16.61
N THR A 19 9.02 11.97 15.56
CA THR A 19 8.20 12.01 14.35
C THR A 19 8.50 10.78 13.51
N GLY A 20 7.86 9.66 13.83
CA GLY A 20 7.92 8.44 13.02
C GLY A 20 6.73 7.57 13.35
N GLY A 21 5.69 7.61 12.52
CA GLY A 21 4.52 6.72 12.65
C GLY A 21 3.15 7.39 12.49
N ARG A 22 3.06 8.73 12.44
CA ARG A 22 1.76 9.45 12.42
C ARG A 22 1.12 9.64 11.04
N GLN A 23 1.65 9.06 9.97
CA GLN A 23 1.11 9.33 8.62
C GLN A 23 -0.17 8.55 8.28
N ILE A 24 -0.41 7.38 8.90
CA ILE A 24 -1.62 6.60 8.60
C ILE A 24 -2.83 7.12 9.40
N LEU A 25 -2.61 7.69 10.59
CA LEU A 25 -3.71 8.07 11.49
C LEU A 25 -4.29 9.48 11.24
N LEU A 26 -3.59 10.35 10.50
CA LEU A 26 -4.02 11.73 10.29
C LEU A 26 -5.04 11.92 9.14
N VAL A 27 -5.39 10.86 8.39
CA VAL A 27 -6.40 10.93 7.31
C VAL A 27 -7.81 10.61 7.81
N LEU A 28 -7.96 10.21 9.08
CA LEU A 28 -9.13 9.51 9.58
C LEU A 28 -10.37 10.31 10.02
N PRO A 29 -10.42 11.65 10.17
CA PRO A 29 -11.60 12.24 10.79
C PRO A 29 -12.73 12.61 9.79
N LEU A 30 -12.75 12.10 8.55
CA LEU A 30 -13.71 12.61 7.56
C LEU A 30 -14.28 11.63 6.52
N LEU A 31 -14.13 10.32 6.72
CA LEU A 31 -14.63 9.34 5.76
C LEU A 31 -15.62 8.37 6.45
N ASP A 32 -16.79 8.19 5.84
CA ASP A 32 -17.86 7.30 6.31
C ASP A 32 -17.32 5.90 6.67
N ASP A 33 -17.97 5.18 7.59
CA ASP A 33 -17.55 3.84 8.08
C ASP A 33 -17.24 2.84 6.94
N VAL A 34 -17.97 2.93 5.83
CA VAL A 34 -17.74 2.12 4.61
C VAL A 34 -16.38 2.41 4.00
N VAL A 35 -16.02 3.69 3.94
CA VAL A 35 -14.79 4.15 3.34
C VAL A 35 -13.61 3.79 4.24
N LEU A 36 -13.76 3.95 5.55
CA LEU A 36 -12.76 3.48 6.53
C LEU A 36 -12.50 1.97 6.41
N THR A 37 -13.56 1.18 6.36
CA THR A 37 -13.47 -0.29 6.18
C THR A 37 -12.77 -0.64 4.87
N MET A 38 -13.07 0.10 3.80
CA MET A 38 -12.39 -0.05 2.52
C MET A 38 -10.89 0.29 2.65
N PHE A 39 -10.54 1.43 3.25
CA PHE A 39 -9.15 1.85 3.43
C PHE A 39 -8.31 0.85 4.20
N VAL A 40 -8.84 0.36 5.33
CA VAL A 40 -8.14 -0.59 6.20
C VAL A 40 -7.98 -1.94 5.49
N GLY A 41 -9.05 -2.46 4.88
CA GLY A 41 -8.98 -3.70 4.10
C GLY A 41 -7.97 -3.59 2.95
N MET A 42 -7.97 -2.46 2.25
CA MET A 42 -7.04 -2.18 1.16
C MET A 42 -5.58 -2.12 1.61
N ALA A 43 -5.29 -1.50 2.75
CA ALA A 43 -3.93 -1.49 3.30
C ALA A 43 -3.45 -2.91 3.64
N TRP A 44 -4.32 -3.74 4.22
CA TRP A 44 -4.01 -5.13 4.51
C TRP A 44 -3.81 -5.96 3.24
N TRP A 45 -4.58 -5.72 2.19
CA TRP A 45 -4.36 -6.38 0.91
C TRP A 45 -3.02 -6.01 0.29
N GLN A 46 -2.63 -4.73 0.31
CA GLN A 46 -1.30 -4.30 -0.17
C GLN A 46 -0.17 -4.95 0.64
N LEU A 47 -0.35 -5.08 1.95
CA LEU A 47 0.59 -5.78 2.82
C LEU A 47 0.72 -7.26 2.43
N ALA A 48 -0.42 -7.94 2.24
CA ALA A 48 -0.47 -9.31 1.76
C ALA A 48 0.16 -9.48 0.37
N PHE A 49 -0.03 -8.49 -0.51
CA PHE A 49 0.57 -8.46 -1.85
C PHE A 49 2.10 -8.40 -1.77
N ARG A 50 2.64 -7.45 -1.02
CA ARG A 50 4.09 -7.31 -0.81
C ARG A 50 4.69 -8.54 -0.14
N SER A 51 4.00 -9.12 0.84
CA SER A 51 4.42 -10.38 1.48
C SER A 51 4.47 -11.53 0.47
N SER A 52 3.46 -11.65 -0.39
CA SER A 52 3.41 -12.67 -1.44
C SER A 52 4.52 -12.50 -2.49
N GLN A 53 4.82 -11.25 -2.87
CA GLN A 53 5.96 -10.95 -3.75
C GLN A 53 7.29 -11.35 -3.10
N ALA A 54 7.50 -11.02 -1.83
CA ALA A 54 8.69 -11.39 -1.09
C ALA A 54 8.83 -12.91 -0.97
N LEU A 55 7.73 -13.63 -0.72
CA LEU A 55 7.70 -15.08 -0.70
C LEU A 55 8.09 -15.68 -2.06
N LEU A 56 7.53 -15.16 -3.15
CA LEU A 56 7.85 -15.61 -4.51
C LEU A 56 9.34 -15.39 -4.82
N ALA A 57 9.86 -14.19 -4.52
CA ALA A 57 11.26 -13.86 -4.70
C ALA A 57 12.17 -14.80 -3.90
N MET A 58 11.86 -15.02 -2.61
CA MET A 58 12.58 -15.95 -1.74
C MET A 58 12.60 -17.37 -2.29
N LYS A 59 11.46 -17.86 -2.83
CA LYS A 59 11.36 -19.20 -3.42
C LYS A 59 12.20 -19.33 -4.69
N LYS A 60 12.12 -18.34 -5.59
CA LYS A 60 12.97 -18.30 -6.79
C LYS A 60 14.45 -18.23 -6.41
N ASP A 61 14.83 -17.40 -5.45
CA ASP A 61 16.21 -17.28 -4.98
C ASP A 61 16.73 -18.53 -4.27
N HIS A 62 15.86 -19.27 -3.58
CA HIS A 62 16.23 -20.56 -3.02
C HIS A 62 16.53 -21.57 -4.13
N ILE A 63 15.70 -21.65 -5.16
CA ILE A 63 15.90 -22.53 -6.31
C ILE A 63 17.19 -22.16 -7.05
N ARG A 64 17.43 -20.86 -7.29
CA ARG A 64 18.68 -20.36 -7.89
C ARG A 64 19.90 -20.81 -7.12
N ARG A 65 19.88 -20.68 -5.79
CA ARG A 65 20.99 -21.10 -4.93
C ARG A 65 21.24 -22.61 -4.99
N VAL A 66 20.18 -23.42 -4.97
CA VAL A 66 20.30 -24.89 -5.07
C VAL A 66 20.87 -25.31 -6.43
N LEU A 67 20.53 -24.58 -7.49
CA LEU A 67 20.96 -24.86 -8.86
C LEU A 67 22.24 -24.10 -9.26
N HIS A 68 22.88 -23.40 -8.31
CA HIS A 68 24.06 -22.54 -8.52
C HIS A 68 23.92 -21.53 -9.68
N ILE A 69 22.70 -21.02 -9.90
CA ILE A 69 22.40 -20.00 -10.91
C ILE A 69 22.85 -18.64 -10.37
N THR A 70 23.55 -17.86 -11.18
CA THR A 70 23.96 -16.50 -10.80
C THR A 70 22.71 -15.61 -10.73
N PRO A 71 22.47 -14.87 -9.63
CA PRO A 71 21.32 -13.99 -9.53
C PRO A 71 21.41 -12.88 -10.60
N PRO A 72 20.28 -12.46 -11.20
CA PRO A 72 20.28 -11.31 -12.09
C PRO A 72 20.71 -10.06 -11.31
N THR A 73 21.81 -9.43 -11.72
CA THR A 73 22.22 -8.12 -11.19
C THR A 73 21.10 -7.10 -11.44
N PRO A 74 20.68 -6.32 -10.42
CA PRO A 74 19.79 -5.18 -10.63
C PRO A 74 20.43 -4.23 -11.64
N CYS A 75 19.69 -3.83 -12.67
CA CYS A 75 20.14 -2.85 -13.64
C CYS A 75 20.25 -1.46 -12.99
N GLU A 76 21.39 -1.16 -12.38
CA GLU A 76 21.85 0.20 -12.12
C GLU A 76 23.15 0.44 -12.90
N GLY A 77 23.23 1.61 -13.54
CA GLY A 77 24.08 1.85 -14.71
C GLY A 77 25.60 1.82 -14.51
N ALA A 78 26.27 1.70 -15.66
CA ALA A 78 27.66 2.03 -15.96
C ALA A 78 28.81 1.06 -15.56
N SER A 79 29.09 0.11 -16.47
CA SER A 79 30.40 -0.52 -16.84
C SER A 79 31.01 -1.59 -15.89
N PRO A 80 31.81 -2.61 -16.34
CA PRO A 80 32.50 -2.85 -17.64
C PRO A 80 32.03 -4.16 -18.37
N PRO A 81 32.60 -4.57 -19.53
CA PRO A 81 31.98 -5.49 -20.51
C PRO A 81 32.13 -6.99 -20.20
N ASN A 82 32.01 -7.38 -18.94
CA ASN A 82 31.79 -8.78 -18.54
C ASN A 82 30.36 -8.93 -18.03
N SER A 83 29.39 -8.47 -18.83
CA SER A 83 27.98 -8.74 -18.58
C SER A 83 27.78 -10.24 -18.71
N THR A 84 27.53 -10.91 -17.59
CA THR A 84 27.12 -12.31 -17.53
C THR A 84 25.87 -12.45 -18.41
N VAL A 85 26.06 -12.82 -19.67
CA VAL A 85 24.96 -13.21 -20.55
C VAL A 85 24.37 -14.43 -19.86
N GLN A 86 23.19 -14.26 -19.23
CA GLN A 86 22.46 -15.39 -18.67
C GLN A 86 22.38 -16.45 -19.76
N SER A 87 22.92 -17.63 -19.47
CA SER A 87 22.98 -18.68 -20.48
C SER A 87 21.54 -19.02 -20.89
N PRO A 88 21.28 -19.39 -22.16
CA PRO A 88 19.93 -19.72 -22.62
C PRO A 88 19.30 -20.86 -21.79
N VAL A 89 20.14 -21.70 -21.17
CA VAL A 89 19.73 -22.78 -20.26
C VAL A 89 19.19 -22.23 -18.93
N GLU A 90 19.85 -21.24 -18.34
CA GLU A 90 19.37 -20.60 -17.10
C GLU A 90 18.04 -19.88 -17.32
N ALA A 91 17.88 -19.18 -18.45
CA ALA A 91 16.62 -18.52 -18.81
C ALA A 91 15.46 -19.51 -19.02
N GLU A 92 15.72 -20.63 -19.70
CA GLU A 92 14.72 -21.69 -19.88
C GLU A 92 14.34 -22.33 -18.53
N LEU A 93 15.32 -22.55 -17.66
CA LEU A 93 15.09 -23.10 -16.33
C LEU A 93 14.25 -22.16 -15.45
N GLU A 94 14.56 -20.86 -15.43
CA GLU A 94 13.74 -19.85 -14.75
C GLU A 94 12.30 -19.86 -15.27
N ARG A 95 12.11 -19.95 -16.58
CA ARG A 95 10.79 -20.06 -17.21
C ARG A 95 10.04 -21.30 -16.74
N GLN A 96 10.70 -22.46 -16.61
CA GLN A 96 10.08 -23.68 -16.10
C GLN A 96 9.71 -23.57 -14.62
N VAL A 97 10.55 -22.90 -13.81
CA VAL A 97 10.25 -22.62 -12.40
C VAL A 97 9.00 -21.74 -12.29
N GLU A 98 8.90 -20.69 -13.09
CA GLU A 98 7.72 -19.82 -13.15
C GLU A 98 6.46 -20.58 -13.56
N LEU A 99 6.57 -21.44 -14.58
CA LEU A 99 5.46 -22.29 -15.01
C LEU A 99 5.00 -23.24 -13.91
N TYR A 100 5.94 -23.87 -13.20
CA TYR A 100 5.63 -24.76 -12.09
C TYR A 100 4.91 -24.02 -10.96
N LEU A 101 5.48 -22.91 -10.50
CA LEU A 101 4.89 -22.12 -9.41
C LEU A 101 3.49 -21.64 -9.78
N ARG A 102 3.29 -21.16 -11.02
CA ARG A 102 1.97 -20.78 -11.54
C ARG A 102 0.97 -21.93 -11.54
N ARG A 103 1.38 -23.13 -11.97
CA ARG A 103 0.49 -24.31 -12.01
C ARG A 103 0.11 -24.82 -10.61
N THR A 104 0.96 -24.54 -9.63
CA THR A 104 0.76 -24.96 -8.23
C THR A 104 0.16 -23.89 -7.32
N VAL A 105 -0.30 -22.75 -7.87
CA VAL A 105 -0.82 -21.61 -7.08
C VAL A 105 -1.90 -22.03 -6.08
N GLU A 106 -2.84 -22.89 -6.48
CA GLU A 106 -3.96 -23.32 -5.61
C GLU A 106 -3.54 -24.33 -4.53
N MET A 107 -2.47 -25.09 -4.78
CA MET A 107 -1.98 -26.14 -3.90
C MET A 107 -0.89 -25.66 -2.93
N PHE A 108 -0.41 -24.43 -3.12
CA PHE A 108 0.69 -23.89 -2.34
C PHE A 108 0.24 -23.56 -0.91
N ASP A 109 0.97 -24.04 0.08
CA ASP A 109 0.70 -23.70 1.47
C ASP A 109 1.14 -22.26 1.78
N LEU A 110 0.16 -21.39 2.02
CA LEU A 110 0.33 -19.97 2.34
C LEU A 110 0.15 -19.67 3.83
N THR A 111 0.05 -20.69 4.69
CA THR A 111 -0.23 -20.53 6.13
C THR A 111 0.78 -19.59 6.79
N LYS A 112 2.08 -19.85 6.57
CA LYS A 112 3.16 -19.02 7.13
C LYS A 112 3.10 -17.56 6.68
N CYS A 113 2.86 -17.35 5.38
CA CYS A 113 2.72 -16.00 4.83
C CYS A 113 1.51 -15.26 5.41
N GLY A 114 0.39 -15.97 5.60
CA GLY A 114 -0.79 -15.44 6.28
C GLY A 114 -0.50 -15.05 7.72
N ASP A 115 0.19 -15.90 8.47
CA ASP A 115 0.54 -15.64 9.88
C ASP A 115 1.50 -14.45 10.02
N GLU A 116 2.46 -14.30 9.10
CA GLU A 116 3.36 -13.14 9.04
C GLU A 116 2.61 -11.82 8.78
N VAL A 117 1.65 -11.83 7.83
CA VAL A 117 0.83 -10.65 7.52
C VAL A 117 -0.06 -10.29 8.72
N CYS A 118 -0.71 -11.30 9.32
CA CYS A 118 -1.48 -11.13 10.56
C CYS A 118 -0.61 -10.49 11.66
N SER A 119 0.60 -11.03 11.91
CA SER A 119 1.51 -10.49 12.91
C SER A 119 1.85 -9.01 12.69
N GLN A 120 2.07 -8.60 11.43
CA GLN A 120 2.34 -7.20 11.09
C GLN A 120 1.12 -6.29 11.31
N ILE A 121 -0.08 -6.78 11.00
CA ILE A 121 -1.34 -6.08 11.27
C ILE A 121 -1.50 -5.87 12.79
N TRP A 122 -1.30 -6.93 13.59
CA TRP A 122 -1.45 -6.86 15.05
C TRP A 122 -0.41 -5.96 15.71
N ALA A 123 0.82 -5.92 15.21
CA ALA A 123 1.83 -4.97 15.67
C ALA A 123 1.42 -3.51 15.43
N THR A 124 0.65 -3.25 14.37
CA THR A 124 0.14 -1.92 14.03
C THR A 124 -1.11 -1.56 14.83
N LEU A 125 -1.94 -2.54 15.17
CA LEU A 125 -3.20 -2.39 15.90
C LEU A 125 -3.10 -2.81 17.37
N TYR A 126 -1.95 -2.54 18.01
CA TYR A 126 -1.67 -2.99 19.38
C TYR A 126 -2.71 -2.51 20.41
N ASP A 127 -3.36 -1.37 20.16
CA ASP A 127 -4.45 -0.81 20.98
C ASP A 127 -5.81 -1.54 20.82
N TYR A 128 -5.95 -2.43 19.82
CA TYR A 128 -7.21 -3.12 19.49
C TYR A 128 -7.05 -4.65 19.50
N PRO A 129 -6.72 -5.27 20.66
CA PRO A 129 -6.45 -6.69 20.75
C PRO A 129 -7.65 -7.57 20.42
N CYS A 130 -8.89 -7.07 20.53
CA CYS A 130 -10.10 -7.82 20.19
C CYS A 130 -10.21 -8.18 18.69
N LEU A 131 -9.51 -7.45 17.81
CA LEU A 131 -9.54 -7.71 16.37
C LEU A 131 -8.83 -9.01 16.00
N LYS A 132 -7.84 -9.45 16.79
CA LYS A 132 -7.10 -10.70 16.53
C LYS A 132 -7.98 -11.95 16.62
N ASP A 133 -9.03 -11.87 17.44
CA ASP A 133 -9.94 -12.98 17.73
C ASP A 133 -11.15 -12.96 16.79
N CYS A 134 -11.25 -11.97 15.88
CA CYS A 134 -12.30 -11.89 14.89
C CYS A 134 -12.05 -12.88 13.73
N PRO A 135 -12.84 -13.96 13.59
CA PRO A 135 -12.60 -14.98 12.57
C PRO A 135 -12.78 -14.43 11.15
N GLY A 136 -13.72 -13.49 10.95
CA GLY A 136 -13.93 -12.85 9.65
C GLY A 136 -12.73 -12.03 9.19
N LEU A 137 -12.05 -11.37 10.12
CA LEU A 137 -10.85 -10.61 9.82
C LEU A 137 -9.68 -11.53 9.45
N VAL A 138 -9.44 -12.57 10.24
CA VAL A 138 -8.40 -13.56 9.93
C VAL A 138 -8.67 -14.22 8.57
N GLN A 139 -9.93 -14.53 8.26
CA GLN A 139 -10.32 -15.09 6.97
C GLN A 139 -10.10 -14.09 5.82
N TYR A 140 -10.41 -12.80 6.02
CA TYR A 140 -10.14 -11.75 5.04
C TYR A 140 -8.65 -11.69 4.69
N VAL A 141 -7.77 -11.66 5.69
CA VAL A 141 -6.31 -11.64 5.48
C VAL A 141 -5.84 -12.87 4.72
N ARG A 142 -6.33 -14.06 5.07
CA ARG A 142 -6.01 -15.31 4.34
C ARG A 142 -6.45 -15.27 2.88
N ASN A 143 -7.65 -14.75 2.61
CA ASN A 143 -8.14 -14.59 1.24
C ASN A 143 -7.33 -13.56 0.46
N ALA A 144 -6.93 -12.46 1.11
CA ALA A 144 -6.07 -11.44 0.52
C ALA A 144 -4.70 -12.03 0.13
N VAL A 145 -4.07 -12.83 1.00
CA VAL A 145 -2.81 -13.52 0.70
C VAL A 145 -2.97 -14.50 -0.45
N ARG A 146 -4.06 -15.30 -0.48
CA ARG A 146 -4.33 -16.23 -1.59
C ARG A 146 -4.50 -15.51 -2.93
N LEU A 147 -5.30 -14.44 -2.94
CA LEU A 147 -5.50 -13.62 -4.14
C LEU A 147 -4.17 -13.03 -4.61
N SER A 148 -3.42 -12.41 -3.70
CA SER A 148 -2.11 -11.84 -3.97
C SER A 148 -1.13 -12.87 -4.53
N TRP A 149 -1.07 -14.07 -3.95
CA TRP A 149 -0.25 -15.17 -4.46
C TRP A 149 -0.60 -15.53 -5.90
N GLY A 150 -1.90 -15.58 -6.23
CA GLY A 150 -2.36 -15.84 -7.59
C GLY A 150 -1.98 -14.74 -8.58
N LEU A 151 -1.97 -13.47 -8.16
CA LEU A 151 -1.59 -12.33 -9.00
C LEU A 151 -0.08 -12.24 -9.24
N VAL A 152 0.74 -12.46 -8.21
CA VAL A 152 2.21 -12.34 -8.35
C VAL A 152 2.83 -13.49 -9.16
N ASN A 153 2.15 -14.63 -9.26
CA ASN A 153 2.60 -15.79 -10.06
C ASN A 153 2.15 -15.74 -11.53
N GLN A 154 1.50 -14.65 -11.97
CA GLN A 154 1.14 -14.48 -13.38
C GLN A 154 2.39 -14.24 -14.23
N SER A 155 2.22 -14.43 -15.54
CA SER A 155 3.28 -14.19 -16.53
C SER A 155 2.67 -13.37 -17.68
N PRO A 156 2.89 -12.06 -17.74
CA PRO A 156 3.74 -11.25 -16.84
C PRO A 156 3.15 -11.10 -15.42
N PRO A 157 3.99 -10.90 -14.38
CA PRO A 157 3.52 -10.76 -13.01
C PRO A 157 2.79 -9.44 -12.81
N PHE A 158 1.75 -9.42 -11.98
CA PHE A 158 1.06 -8.18 -11.64
C PHE A 158 1.92 -7.30 -10.71
N ILE A 159 1.84 -5.98 -10.91
CA ILE A 159 2.60 -4.98 -10.17
C ILE A 159 1.66 -3.89 -9.64
N LEU A 160 1.93 -3.42 -8.42
CA LEU A 160 1.29 -2.26 -7.84
C LEU A 160 2.06 -1.00 -8.20
N GLU A 161 1.37 -0.05 -8.82
CA GLU A 161 1.91 1.26 -9.16
C GLU A 161 1.29 2.33 -8.23
N TYR A 162 2.15 3.04 -7.52
CA TYR A 162 1.81 4.09 -6.56
C TYR A 162 2.87 5.20 -6.48
N GLU A 163 3.86 5.20 -7.38
CA GLU A 163 4.96 6.16 -7.37
C GLU A 163 4.67 7.40 -8.20
N GLN A 164 3.83 7.28 -9.24
CA GLN A 164 3.48 8.40 -10.09
C GLN A 164 2.95 9.59 -9.27
N ARG A 165 3.32 10.81 -9.68
CA ARG A 165 2.88 12.05 -9.02
C ARG A 165 2.07 12.96 -9.93
N VAL A 166 1.91 12.58 -11.20
CA VAL A 166 1.17 13.33 -12.22
C VAL A 166 -0.04 12.55 -12.67
N PHE A 167 -1.17 13.24 -12.80
CA PHE A 167 -2.43 12.65 -13.19
C PHE A 167 -2.41 12.17 -14.64
N ARG A 168 -2.95 10.96 -14.82
CA ARG A 168 -2.95 10.21 -16.07
C ARG A 168 -4.26 9.44 -16.15
N LYS A 169 -5.14 9.80 -17.09
CA LYS A 169 -6.51 9.27 -17.20
C LYS A 169 -6.55 7.77 -17.52
N ASP A 170 -5.48 7.25 -18.12
CA ASP A 170 -5.28 5.85 -18.48
C ASP A 170 -5.04 4.95 -17.25
N VAL A 171 -4.36 5.47 -16.23
CA VAL A 171 -3.98 4.66 -15.04
C VAL A 171 -4.59 5.18 -13.74
N HIS A 172 -5.35 6.28 -13.76
CA HIS A 172 -5.89 6.91 -12.57
C HIS A 172 -7.36 7.32 -12.67
N VAL A 173 -8.06 7.25 -11.53
CA VAL A 173 -9.40 7.75 -11.28
C VAL A 173 -9.34 8.75 -10.12
N ARG A 174 -10.05 9.87 -10.30
CA ARG A 174 -10.16 10.93 -9.29
C ARG A 174 -11.17 10.52 -8.24
N PHE A 175 -10.82 10.69 -6.97
CA PHE A 175 -11.81 10.58 -5.90
C PHE A 175 -12.79 11.77 -5.98
N HIS A 176 -14.06 11.55 -5.62
CA HIS A 176 -15.13 12.53 -5.89
C HIS A 176 -14.97 13.88 -5.18
N THR A 177 -14.15 13.97 -4.13
CA THR A 177 -13.82 15.24 -3.45
C THR A 177 -12.51 15.89 -3.92
N SER A 178 -11.83 15.32 -4.91
CA SER A 178 -10.55 15.87 -5.41
C SER A 178 -10.73 17.06 -6.36
N ASP A 179 -9.76 17.98 -6.38
CA ASP A 179 -9.76 19.12 -7.30
C ASP A 179 -9.61 18.63 -8.75
N PRO A 180 -10.58 18.93 -9.63
CA PRO A 180 -10.54 18.52 -11.03
C PRO A 180 -9.46 19.26 -11.84
N GLU A 181 -9.05 20.46 -11.41
CA GLU A 181 -8.16 21.35 -12.18
C GLU A 181 -6.68 21.06 -11.94
N SER A 182 -6.34 20.42 -10.83
CA SER A 182 -4.95 20.04 -10.53
C SER A 182 -4.63 18.67 -11.13
N ASP A 183 -3.41 18.48 -11.63
CA ASP A 183 -2.90 17.16 -12.05
C ASP A 183 -1.88 16.59 -11.05
N GLN A 184 -1.60 17.27 -9.95
CA GLN A 184 -0.64 16.78 -8.96
C GLN A 184 -1.28 15.84 -7.95
N ILE A 185 -0.76 14.62 -7.89
CA ILE A 185 -1.18 13.58 -6.96
C ILE A 185 -0.47 13.78 -5.63
N ARG A 186 -1.23 13.99 -4.55
CA ARG A 186 -0.67 14.05 -3.19
C ARG A 186 -0.76 12.71 -2.48
N THR A 187 -1.92 12.08 -2.56
CA THR A 187 -2.21 10.86 -1.79
C THR A 187 -2.94 9.86 -2.67
N TYR A 188 -2.41 8.63 -2.69
CA TYR A 188 -3.10 7.48 -3.23
C TYR A 188 -4.06 6.94 -2.20
N LEU A 189 -5.30 6.71 -2.62
CA LEU A 189 -6.26 5.93 -1.84
C LEU A 189 -6.14 4.45 -2.21
N TRP A 190 -5.86 4.18 -3.47
CA TRP A 190 -5.72 2.84 -4.02
C TRP A 190 -4.66 2.82 -5.13
N PRO A 191 -3.70 1.88 -5.11
CA PRO A 191 -2.69 1.74 -6.17
C PRO A 191 -3.33 1.30 -7.49
N ALA A 192 -2.64 1.58 -8.58
CA ALA A 192 -2.97 0.98 -9.87
C ALA A 192 -2.40 -0.44 -9.92
N LEU A 193 -3.12 -1.32 -10.59
CA LEU A 193 -2.67 -2.68 -10.88
C LEU A 193 -2.34 -2.76 -12.37
N SER A 194 -1.11 -3.14 -12.70
CA SER A 194 -0.65 -3.35 -14.07
C SER A 194 -0.08 -4.75 -14.27
N GLU A 195 -0.18 -5.24 -15.50
CA GLU A 195 0.48 -6.48 -15.91
C GLU A 195 1.95 -6.19 -16.30
N GLY A 196 2.90 -6.69 -15.51
CA GLY A 196 4.32 -6.46 -15.74
C GLY A 196 4.76 -5.00 -15.57
N CYS A 197 6.06 -4.77 -15.77
CA CYS A 197 6.62 -3.42 -15.74
C CYS A 197 6.25 -2.68 -17.03
N GLY A 198 5.46 -1.62 -16.91
CA GLY A 198 5.04 -0.80 -18.05
C GLY A 198 3.99 -1.45 -18.98
N GLY A 199 3.38 -2.58 -18.58
CA GLY A 199 2.31 -3.19 -19.35
C GLY A 199 0.92 -2.59 -19.07
N PRO A 200 -0.15 -3.21 -19.59
CA PRO A 200 -1.49 -2.63 -19.53
C PRO A 200 -1.99 -2.49 -18.10
N CYS A 201 -2.72 -1.40 -17.85
CA CYS A 201 -3.38 -1.16 -16.57
C CYS A 201 -4.69 -1.94 -16.51
N VAL A 202 -4.75 -2.88 -15.58
CA VAL A 202 -5.92 -3.74 -15.34
C VAL A 202 -6.85 -3.11 -14.30
N HIS A 203 -6.30 -2.31 -13.39
CA HIS A 203 -7.08 -1.52 -12.45
C HIS A 203 -6.44 -0.14 -12.25
N LYS A 204 -7.25 0.92 -12.40
CA LYS A 204 -6.78 2.30 -12.23
C LYS A 204 -6.66 2.67 -10.76
N ALA A 205 -5.60 3.38 -10.41
CA ALA A 205 -5.42 3.90 -9.05
C ALA A 205 -6.50 4.94 -8.72
N VAL A 206 -7.02 4.90 -7.49
CA VAL A 206 -7.90 5.94 -6.95
C VAL A 206 -7.07 6.87 -6.09
N LYS A 207 -7.23 8.18 -6.27
CA LYS A 207 -6.36 9.16 -5.60
C LYS A 207 -7.04 10.49 -5.34
N MET A 208 -6.47 11.22 -4.39
CA MET A 208 -6.83 12.59 -4.10
C MET A 208 -5.80 13.53 -4.72
N VAL A 209 -6.30 14.37 -5.63
CA VAL A 209 -5.58 15.51 -6.21
C VAL A 209 -6.00 16.75 -5.42
N ASN A 210 -5.02 17.61 -5.11
CA ASN A 210 -5.07 18.83 -4.28
C ASN A 210 -6.43 19.24 -3.68
N PHE A 211 -6.53 19.47 -2.37
CA PHE A 211 -7.67 20.23 -1.85
C PHE A 211 -7.37 21.70 -2.10
N ASN A 212 -8.17 22.37 -2.91
CA ASN A 212 -8.02 23.80 -3.13
C ASN A 212 -8.27 24.53 -1.79
N THR A 213 -7.23 24.91 -1.06
CA THR A 213 -7.32 25.57 0.25
C THR A 213 -7.76 27.04 0.17
N HIS A 214 -8.29 27.49 -0.96
CA HIS A 214 -8.88 28.82 -1.11
C HIS A 214 -10.24 28.75 -1.81
N ARG A 215 -11.30 28.47 -1.06
CA ARG A 215 -12.55 29.22 -1.22
C ARG A 215 -12.70 30.15 -0.03
N PRO A 216 -12.44 31.46 -0.16
CA PRO A 216 -13.05 32.40 0.78
C PRO A 216 -14.57 32.19 0.73
N ARG A 217 -15.19 32.04 1.91
CA ARG A 217 -16.65 32.10 2.04
C ARG A 217 -17.10 33.42 1.41
N GLU A 218 -17.86 33.35 0.33
CA GLU A 218 -18.63 34.51 -0.13
C GLU A 218 -19.60 34.89 0.98
N VAL A 219 -19.24 35.93 1.73
CA VAL A 219 -20.19 36.67 2.54
C VAL A 219 -21.12 37.35 1.55
N LYS A 220 -22.33 36.85 1.41
CA LYS A 220 -23.40 37.59 0.74
C LYS A 220 -23.73 38.82 1.60
N THR A 221 -23.00 39.92 1.39
CA THR A 221 -23.46 41.24 1.80
C THR A 221 -24.66 41.59 0.93
N SER A 222 -25.85 41.32 1.47
CA SER A 222 -27.11 41.75 0.91
C SER A 222 -27.23 43.26 1.10
N THR A 223 -26.71 44.02 0.14
CA THR A 223 -27.00 45.44 0.01
C THR A 223 -28.43 45.57 -0.53
N GLN A 224 -29.42 45.57 0.36
CA GLN A 224 -30.74 46.12 0.03
C GLN A 224 -30.67 47.63 0.22
N HIS A 225 -30.48 48.32 -0.89
CA HIS A 225 -30.81 49.73 -1.02
C HIS A 225 -32.32 49.89 -0.76
N MET A 226 -32.66 50.49 0.37
CA MET A 226 -33.91 51.24 0.52
C MET A 226 -33.88 52.42 -0.45
N LEU A 227 -34.92 52.57 -1.27
CA LEU A 227 -35.58 53.84 -1.62
C LEU A 227 -36.77 53.54 -2.55
N TYR A 228 -37.77 54.43 -2.49
CA TYR A 228 -39.17 54.36 -2.96
C TYR A 228 -40.09 53.65 -1.93
N THR A 229 -40.81 54.38 -1.08
CA THR A 229 -41.72 55.50 -1.40
C THR A 229 -41.71 56.56 -0.30
#